data_AF-X1QBR4-F1
#
_entry.id   AF-X1QBR4-F1
#
_cell.length_a   1.000
_cell.length_b   1.000
_cell.length_c   1.000
_cell.angle_alpha   90.00
_cell.angle_beta   90.00
_cell.angle_gamma   90.00
#
_symmetry.space_group_name_H-M   'P 1'
#
loop_
_entity.id
_entity.type
_entity.pdbx_description
1 polymer ?
#
loop_
_entity_poly.entity_id
_entity_poly.type
_entity_poly.pdbx_seq_one_letter_code
_entity_poly.pdbx_strand_id
1 'polypeptide(L)'
;MDHYEMRLLADYTQLAAVQAANTWRRPTPAAVGGELDADERGEVVFAEIQPPVDAPGLNDEDLRKVVIILDGHETGEYVSLSGIRTTLMAPVKERIWGAKLYSFGTPRSINPLLNTTLKYQSNVTVACLAGPAAAGITGASQQYRIRLWGYVYKTSELPVAFNGGMMQFPAYLSDTARRRTVNISKAPIPINGDTWKTLPGGVDQGVPKINPFARYAYNALATDGLQGDYQFRFTQAGVIDENENLYFEFDDKDALLVEGLGVSPSFDTLMPPAPGVFPNLAKTGLRIAGDYHPKGPTTRLSMFPTDALINQLNYGWLPVVLNVAAPIAPLDIYVAIPKLNRPYLIWDEIGYVTIRDNGVLAVPADPLGVTVVLTGIRVEMRS
;
A
#
# COMPACT_ATOMS: atom_id res chain seq x y z
N MET A 1 -9.86 28.88 13.25
CA MET A 1 -8.62 28.57 12.49
C MET A 1 -8.64 27.07 12.27
N ASP A 2 -9.57 26.61 11.45
CA ASP A 2 -10.03 25.21 11.50
C ASP A 2 -9.27 24.33 10.50
N HIS A 3 -8.49 24.97 9.62
CA HIS A 3 -7.67 24.37 8.55
C HIS A 3 -6.32 23.80 9.03
N TYR A 4 -6.03 23.88 10.34
CA TYR A 4 -4.79 23.35 10.92
C TYR A 4 -4.90 21.94 11.48
N GLU A 5 -6.12 21.40 11.59
CA GLU A 5 -6.38 20.08 12.16
C GLU A 5 -6.62 19.03 11.08
N MET A 6 -6.26 17.78 11.41
CA MET A 6 -6.54 16.65 10.53
C MET A 6 -8.04 16.40 10.51
N ARG A 7 -8.62 16.27 9.31
CA ARG A 7 -10.05 16.04 9.12
C ARG A 7 -10.30 14.80 8.28
N LEU A 8 -11.51 14.25 8.44
CA LEU A 8 -12.05 13.23 7.55
C LEU A 8 -12.39 13.91 6.22
N LEU A 9 -11.73 13.47 5.14
CA LEU A 9 -11.85 14.05 3.80
C LEU A 9 -12.89 13.34 2.95
N ALA A 10 -13.00 12.02 3.12
CA ALA A 10 -14.02 11.22 2.46
C ALA A 10 -14.38 10.02 3.34
N ASP A 11 -15.65 9.64 3.33
CA ASP A 11 -16.17 8.51 4.09
C ASP A 11 -17.14 7.71 3.23
N TYR A 12 -16.67 6.58 2.73
CA TYR A 12 -17.49 5.67 1.95
C TYR A 12 -17.85 4.45 2.79
N THR A 13 -19.15 4.23 3.01
CA THR A 13 -19.67 2.96 3.53
C THR A 13 -20.47 2.27 2.43
N GLN A 14 -20.15 1.01 2.15
CA GLN A 14 -20.91 0.21 1.19
C GLN A 14 -22.23 -0.24 1.82
N LEU A 15 -23.30 0.52 1.60
CA LEU A 15 -24.62 0.22 2.17
C LEU A 15 -25.40 -0.90 1.45
N ALA A 16 -25.02 -1.26 0.23
CA ALA A 16 -25.73 -2.24 -0.59
C ALA A 16 -25.20 -3.65 -0.33
N ALA A 17 -26.04 -4.58 0.14
CA ALA A 17 -25.65 -5.92 0.61
C ALA A 17 -24.64 -6.62 -0.30
N VAL A 18 -24.89 -6.72 -1.61
CA VAL A 18 -24.03 -7.51 -2.50
C VAL A 18 -23.25 -6.65 -3.49
N GLN A 19 -21.95 -6.89 -3.64
CA GLN A 19 -21.15 -6.49 -4.80
C GLN A 19 -20.70 -7.75 -5.53
N ALA A 20 -21.14 -7.92 -6.78
CA ALA A 20 -20.83 -9.11 -7.57
C ALA A 20 -19.31 -9.25 -7.81
N ALA A 21 -18.85 -10.49 -7.98
CA ALA A 21 -17.46 -10.81 -8.28
C ALA A 21 -16.93 -10.01 -9.48
N ASN A 22 -15.67 -9.57 -9.42
CA ASN A 22 -14.99 -8.79 -10.45
C ASN A 22 -15.71 -7.49 -10.86
N THR A 23 -16.57 -6.94 -10.00
CA THR A 23 -17.22 -5.65 -10.25
C THR A 23 -16.61 -4.55 -9.42
N TRP A 24 -16.59 -3.37 -10.01
CA TRP A 24 -16.13 -2.15 -9.37
C TRP A 24 -17.29 -1.36 -8.77
N ARG A 25 -17.10 -0.81 -7.57
CA ARG A 25 -17.92 0.28 -7.03
C ARG A 25 -17.13 1.59 -7.04
N ARG A 26 -17.78 2.65 -7.51
CA ARG A 26 -17.23 4.01 -7.66
C ARG A 26 -18.24 5.03 -7.14
N PRO A 27 -18.32 5.28 -5.82
CA PRO A 27 -19.16 6.34 -5.30
C PRO A 27 -18.73 7.70 -5.86
N THR A 28 -19.69 8.61 -6.04
CA THR A 28 -19.38 9.99 -6.44
C THR A 28 -18.70 10.73 -5.29
N PRO A 29 -17.90 11.77 -5.56
CA PRO A 29 -17.33 12.61 -4.50
C PRO A 29 -18.37 13.16 -3.53
N ALA A 30 -19.50 13.67 -4.04
CA ALA A 30 -20.61 14.13 -3.21
C ALA A 30 -21.14 13.04 -2.24
N ALA A 31 -21.22 11.78 -2.70
CA ALA A 31 -21.72 10.68 -1.87
C ALA A 31 -20.79 10.30 -0.72
N VAL A 32 -19.51 10.68 -0.79
CA VAL A 32 -18.51 10.40 0.25
C VAL A 32 -18.09 11.65 1.02
N GLY A 33 -18.67 12.81 0.73
CA GLY A 33 -18.29 14.10 1.30
C GLY A 33 -16.92 14.60 0.83
N GLY A 34 -16.44 14.13 -0.31
CA GLY A 34 -15.09 14.36 -0.83
C GLY A 34 -14.92 15.62 -1.67
N GLU A 35 -15.87 16.56 -1.64
CA GLU A 35 -15.83 17.81 -2.42
C GLU A 35 -15.19 18.96 -1.62
N LEU A 36 -14.47 19.84 -2.32
CA LEU A 36 -13.87 21.04 -1.76
C LEU A 36 -14.56 22.29 -2.29
N ASP A 37 -14.52 23.35 -1.49
CA ASP A 37 -14.84 24.70 -1.98
C ASP A 37 -13.80 25.15 -3.02
N ALA A 38 -14.18 26.10 -3.89
CA ALA A 38 -13.31 26.58 -4.96
C ALA A 38 -11.98 27.19 -4.44
N ASP A 39 -12.00 27.77 -3.24
CA ASP A 39 -10.87 28.40 -2.58
C ASP A 39 -10.12 27.45 -1.63
N GLU A 40 -10.40 26.13 -1.68
CA GLU A 40 -9.77 25.10 -0.85
C GLU A 40 -8.82 24.19 -1.64
N ARG A 41 -7.82 23.62 -0.97
CA ARG A 41 -6.90 22.60 -1.51
C ARG A 41 -6.69 21.49 -0.50
N GLY A 42 -6.79 20.24 -0.95
CA GLY A 42 -6.73 19.07 -0.06
C GLY A 42 -5.50 18.20 -0.29
N GLU A 43 -5.03 17.58 0.79
CA GLU A 43 -4.06 16.48 0.74
C GLU A 43 -4.53 15.29 1.58
N VAL A 44 -4.53 14.08 1.01
CA VAL A 44 -4.78 12.84 1.74
C VAL A 44 -3.47 12.32 2.31
N VAL A 45 -3.46 12.11 3.62
CA VAL A 45 -2.28 11.68 4.40
C VAL A 45 -2.27 10.16 4.58
N PHE A 46 -3.44 9.56 4.80
CA PHE A 46 -3.61 8.11 4.90
C PHE A 46 -5.05 7.69 4.59
N ALA A 47 -5.24 6.40 4.38
CA ALA A 47 -6.54 5.75 4.30
C ALA A 47 -6.75 4.83 5.50
N GLU A 48 -8.01 4.58 5.82
CA GLU A 48 -8.45 3.50 6.70
C GLU A 48 -9.52 2.67 5.99
N ILE A 49 -9.43 1.37 6.14
CA ILE A 49 -10.33 0.40 5.56
C ILE A 49 -10.82 -0.47 6.72
N GLN A 50 -12.13 -0.50 6.88
CA GLN A 50 -12.82 -1.57 7.58
C GLN A 50 -13.18 -2.63 6.53
N PRO A 51 -12.58 -3.82 6.58
CA PRO A 51 -12.80 -4.85 5.58
C PRO A 51 -14.20 -5.46 5.72
N PRO A 52 -14.77 -6.01 4.63
CA PRO A 52 -16.00 -6.77 4.73
C PRO A 52 -15.74 -8.19 5.27
N VAL A 53 -16.69 -8.73 6.04
CA VAL A 53 -16.70 -10.14 6.50
C VAL A 53 -18.10 -10.74 6.40
N ASP A 54 -18.15 -12.02 6.04
CA ASP A 54 -19.41 -12.75 5.79
C ASP A 54 -20.19 -13.04 7.08
N ALA A 55 -19.47 -13.19 8.20
CA ALA A 55 -19.93 -13.28 9.57
C ALA A 55 -18.88 -12.70 10.53
N PRO A 56 -19.27 -12.15 11.69
CA PRO A 56 -18.33 -11.49 12.60
C PRO A 56 -17.19 -12.44 13.00
N GLY A 57 -15.99 -12.20 12.44
CA GLY A 57 -14.78 -12.95 12.74
C GLY A 57 -14.66 -14.34 12.11
N LEU A 58 -15.47 -14.69 11.10
CA LEU A 58 -15.48 -16.03 10.51
C LEU A 58 -14.71 -16.11 9.17
N ASN A 59 -15.23 -15.55 8.07
CA ASN A 59 -14.53 -15.58 6.78
C ASN A 59 -14.34 -14.19 6.18
N ASP A 60 -13.22 -14.06 5.47
CA ASP A 60 -12.85 -12.86 4.73
C ASP A 60 -13.74 -12.74 3.49
N GLU A 61 -14.20 -11.52 3.20
CA GLU A 61 -14.77 -11.21 1.88
C GLU A 61 -13.72 -10.53 0.98
N ASP A 62 -13.80 -10.81 -0.32
CA ASP A 62 -12.77 -10.45 -1.29
C ASP A 62 -12.90 -8.98 -1.76
N LEU A 63 -12.68 -8.01 -0.85
CA LEU A 63 -12.41 -6.62 -1.23
C LEU A 63 -10.98 -6.52 -1.77
N ARG A 64 -10.81 -7.04 -2.99
CA ARG A 64 -9.52 -7.29 -3.63
C ARG A 64 -8.63 -6.05 -3.70
N LYS A 65 -9.22 -4.91 -4.08
CA LYS A 65 -8.47 -3.68 -4.40
C LYS A 65 -9.25 -2.42 -4.05
N VAL A 66 -8.57 -1.48 -3.40
CA VAL A 66 -9.04 -0.12 -3.14
C VAL A 66 -8.06 0.88 -3.76
N VAL A 67 -8.57 1.76 -4.62
CA VAL A 67 -7.83 2.82 -5.30
C VAL A 67 -8.42 4.17 -4.91
N ILE A 68 -7.56 5.16 -4.69
CA ILE A 68 -7.97 6.55 -4.43
C ILE A 68 -8.07 7.30 -5.76
N ILE A 69 -9.11 8.10 -5.93
CA ILE A 69 -9.36 8.92 -7.12
C ILE A 69 -9.24 10.39 -6.72
N LEU A 70 -8.35 11.13 -7.37
CA LEU A 70 -8.09 12.55 -7.13
C LEU A 70 -8.51 13.34 -8.38
N ASP A 71 -9.46 14.26 -8.25
CA ASP A 71 -9.95 15.09 -9.37
C ASP A 71 -10.27 14.27 -10.63
N GLY A 72 -10.90 13.10 -10.46
CA GLY A 72 -11.22 12.16 -11.54
C GLY A 72 -10.09 11.25 -12.02
N HIS A 73 -8.87 11.36 -11.48
CA HIS A 73 -7.72 10.54 -11.87
C HIS A 73 -7.48 9.40 -10.86
N GLU A 74 -7.40 8.17 -11.35
CA GLU A 74 -7.08 7.00 -10.52
C GLU A 74 -5.59 6.98 -10.15
N THR A 75 -5.29 6.80 -8.86
CA THR A 75 -3.90 6.73 -8.34
C THR A 75 -3.35 5.31 -8.28
N GLY A 76 -4.06 4.33 -8.84
CA GLY A 76 -3.80 2.89 -8.69
C GLY A 76 -2.42 2.45 -9.17
N GLU A 77 -1.82 3.19 -10.10
CA GLU A 77 -0.45 2.96 -10.57
C GLU A 77 0.59 3.18 -9.46
N TYR A 78 0.33 4.07 -8.50
CA TYR A 78 1.24 4.38 -7.39
C TYR A 78 0.77 3.78 -6.07
N VAL A 79 -0.53 3.89 -5.78
CA VAL A 79 -1.15 3.50 -4.52
C VAL A 79 -2.33 2.58 -4.81
N SER A 80 -2.13 1.30 -4.54
CA SER A 80 -3.15 0.26 -4.56
C SER A 80 -3.17 -0.44 -3.21
N LEU A 81 -4.34 -0.50 -2.57
CA LEU A 81 -4.48 -1.04 -1.22
C LEU A 81 -5.32 -2.32 -1.24
N SER A 82 -4.84 -3.38 -0.58
CA SER A 82 -5.67 -4.55 -0.30
C SER A 82 -6.69 -4.19 0.79
N GLY A 83 -7.95 -4.55 0.55
CA GLY A 83 -9.06 -4.38 1.49
C GLY A 83 -9.55 -5.70 2.11
N ILE A 84 -8.89 -6.82 1.83
CA ILE A 84 -9.20 -8.12 2.44
C ILE A 84 -8.74 -8.10 3.90
N ARG A 85 -9.53 -8.66 4.82
CA ARG A 85 -9.24 -8.61 6.25
C ARG A 85 -7.86 -9.17 6.58
N THR A 86 -7.50 -10.36 6.10
CA THR A 86 -6.21 -10.98 6.41
C THR A 86 -5.02 -10.18 5.88
N THR A 87 -5.12 -9.62 4.68
CA THR A 87 -4.02 -8.93 3.98
C THR A 87 -4.16 -7.41 4.01
N LEU A 88 -4.90 -6.89 4.99
CA LEU A 88 -5.30 -5.49 5.06
C LEU A 88 -4.09 -4.56 5.19
N MET A 89 -3.94 -3.65 4.24
CA MET A 89 -2.82 -2.70 4.21
C MET A 89 -3.06 -1.44 5.04
N ALA A 90 -4.32 -1.02 5.14
CA ALA A 90 -4.72 0.23 5.75
C ALA A 90 -5.82 0.02 6.81
N PRO A 91 -5.56 -0.74 7.88
CA PRO A 91 -6.52 -0.92 8.97
C PRO A 91 -6.91 0.38 9.67
N VAL A 92 -8.09 0.39 10.29
CA VAL A 92 -8.52 1.44 11.23
C VAL A 92 -7.48 1.63 12.33
N LYS A 93 -7.09 2.88 12.61
CA LYS A 93 -5.94 3.22 13.46
C LYS A 93 -6.01 2.59 14.86
N GLU A 94 -7.19 2.55 15.48
CA GLU A 94 -7.40 1.97 16.81
C GLU A 94 -7.17 0.45 16.85
N ARG A 95 -7.18 -0.21 15.68
CA ARG A 95 -6.96 -1.64 15.51
C ARG A 95 -5.51 -2.00 15.19
N ILE A 96 -4.61 -1.01 15.09
CA ILE A 96 -3.20 -1.26 14.76
C ILE A 96 -2.40 -1.47 16.04
N TRP A 97 -1.74 -2.61 16.14
CA TRP A 97 -0.78 -2.87 17.20
C TRP A 97 0.35 -1.82 17.16
N GLY A 98 0.51 -1.08 18.27
CA GLY A 98 1.49 -0.01 18.37
C GLY A 98 1.18 1.25 17.53
N ALA A 99 -0.02 1.36 16.97
CA ALA A 99 -0.53 2.55 16.26
C ALA A 99 0.36 3.07 15.10
N LYS A 100 1.12 2.18 14.44
CA LYS A 100 2.04 2.53 13.34
C LYS A 100 1.31 2.52 12.00
N LEU A 101 0.60 3.58 11.67
CA LEU A 101 -0.11 3.68 10.39
C LEU A 101 0.84 3.97 9.22
N TYR A 102 0.56 3.39 8.05
CA TYR A 102 1.22 3.80 6.81
C TYR A 102 0.64 5.14 6.34
N SER A 103 1.53 6.10 6.07
CA SER A 103 1.17 7.40 5.54
C SER A 103 1.79 7.60 4.17
N PHE A 104 1.04 8.20 3.26
CA PHE A 104 1.50 8.54 1.92
C PHE A 104 2.58 9.62 1.92
N GLY A 105 2.72 10.38 3.00
CA GLY A 105 3.75 11.40 3.11
C GLY A 105 3.63 12.20 4.40
N THR A 106 4.52 13.17 4.56
CA THR A 106 4.48 14.14 5.64
C THR A 106 3.78 15.41 5.14
N PRO A 107 2.56 15.72 5.63
CA PRO A 107 1.88 16.96 5.27
C PRO A 107 2.69 18.17 5.75
N ARG A 108 2.51 19.32 5.11
CA ARG A 108 3.23 20.58 5.42
C ARG A 108 4.76 20.53 5.29
N SER A 109 5.32 19.46 4.76
CA SER A 109 6.75 19.39 4.47
C SER A 109 7.09 20.24 3.25
N ILE A 110 8.20 20.97 3.31
CA ILE A 110 8.78 21.64 2.13
C ILE A 110 9.80 20.75 1.41
N ASN A 111 10.13 19.59 1.98
CA ASN A 111 10.95 18.57 1.33
C ASN A 111 10.07 17.74 0.38
N PRO A 112 10.38 17.67 -0.92
CA PRO A 112 9.55 17.03 -1.93
C PRO A 112 9.49 15.50 -1.81
N LEU A 113 10.49 14.86 -1.19
CA LEU A 113 10.48 13.42 -0.94
C LEU A 113 9.62 13.05 0.27
N LEU A 114 9.37 14.01 1.16
CA LEU A 114 8.47 13.81 2.28
C LEU A 114 7.05 14.31 1.96
N ASN A 115 6.89 15.34 1.13
CA ASN A 115 5.58 15.91 0.79
C ASN A 115 4.85 15.13 -0.32
N THR A 116 4.84 13.80 -0.23
CA THR A 116 4.21 12.89 -1.19
C THR A 116 2.76 12.53 -0.84
N THR A 117 2.14 13.26 0.09
CA THR A 117 0.69 13.15 0.32
C THR A 117 -0.08 13.37 -0.97
N LEU A 118 -1.21 12.69 -1.12
CA LEU A 118 -2.00 12.70 -2.36
C LEU A 118 -2.77 14.02 -2.48
N LYS A 119 -2.47 14.83 -3.50
CA LYS A 119 -2.98 16.20 -3.63
C LYS A 119 -4.12 16.29 -4.63
N TYR A 120 -5.19 16.97 -4.23
CA TYR A 120 -6.36 17.23 -5.06
C TYR A 120 -6.86 18.67 -4.88
N GLN A 121 -7.50 19.19 -5.92
CA GLN A 121 -7.97 20.56 -5.99
C GLN A 121 -9.47 20.69 -5.75
N SER A 122 -10.28 19.74 -6.23
CA SER A 122 -11.74 19.87 -6.27
C SER A 122 -12.43 18.70 -5.60
N ASN A 123 -12.01 17.47 -5.89
CA ASN A 123 -12.68 16.31 -5.32
C ASN A 123 -11.78 15.09 -5.11
N VAL A 124 -12.16 14.27 -4.14
CA VAL A 124 -11.58 12.96 -3.86
C VAL A 124 -12.69 11.92 -3.71
N THR A 125 -12.45 10.72 -4.22
CA THR A 125 -13.30 9.55 -3.98
C THR A 125 -12.47 8.26 -4.03
N VAL A 126 -13.12 7.10 -4.00
CA VAL A 126 -12.47 5.79 -4.04
C VAL A 126 -13.09 4.89 -5.11
N ALA A 127 -12.33 3.90 -5.55
CA ALA A 127 -12.76 2.81 -6.40
C ALA A 127 -12.46 1.48 -5.68
N CYS A 128 -13.47 0.63 -5.56
CA CYS A 128 -13.41 -0.62 -4.80
C CYS A 128 -13.73 -1.81 -5.71
N LEU A 129 -12.80 -2.73 -5.90
CA LEU A 129 -12.96 -3.95 -6.70
C LEU A 129 -13.29 -5.12 -5.78
N ALA A 130 -14.37 -5.83 -6.07
CA ALA A 130 -14.61 -7.17 -5.53
C ALA A 130 -13.78 -8.16 -6.34
N GLY A 131 -13.09 -9.09 -5.69
CA GLY A 131 -12.25 -10.07 -6.36
C GLY A 131 -13.04 -11.21 -7.01
N PRO A 132 -12.32 -12.23 -7.51
CA PRO A 132 -12.90 -13.27 -8.35
C PRO A 132 -13.73 -14.33 -7.60
N ALA A 133 -13.77 -14.30 -6.27
CA ALA A 133 -14.55 -15.26 -5.47
C ALA A 133 -16.01 -15.31 -5.96
N ALA A 134 -16.55 -16.52 -6.19
CA ALA A 134 -17.84 -16.72 -6.87
C ALA A 134 -19.04 -16.02 -6.18
N ALA A 135 -18.93 -15.76 -4.87
CA ALA A 135 -19.95 -15.06 -4.08
C ALA A 135 -19.83 -13.52 -4.11
N GLY A 136 -18.73 -12.97 -4.62
CA GLY A 136 -18.41 -11.55 -4.49
C GLY A 136 -18.29 -11.13 -3.02
N ILE A 137 -18.62 -9.86 -2.75
CA ILE A 137 -18.78 -9.33 -1.39
C ILE A 137 -20.26 -9.43 -1.07
N THR A 138 -20.65 -10.28 -0.12
CA THR A 138 -22.06 -10.54 0.19
C THR A 138 -22.62 -9.58 1.22
N GLY A 139 -21.74 -8.91 1.98
CA GLY A 139 -22.10 -7.91 2.98
C GLY A 139 -23.09 -8.43 4.03
N ALA A 140 -23.21 -9.74 4.18
CA ALA A 140 -24.25 -10.39 4.95
C ALA A 140 -24.14 -10.12 6.45
N SER A 141 -22.93 -9.76 6.93
CA SER A 141 -22.69 -9.47 8.34
C SER A 141 -21.89 -8.21 8.63
N GLN A 142 -20.88 -7.85 7.84
CA GLN A 142 -20.21 -6.55 7.95
C GLN A 142 -19.93 -5.95 6.58
N GLN A 143 -20.51 -4.78 6.34
CA GLN A 143 -20.18 -3.93 5.21
C GLN A 143 -18.74 -3.42 5.33
N TYR A 144 -18.13 -3.11 4.20
CA TYR A 144 -16.85 -2.42 4.20
C TYR A 144 -17.01 -0.90 4.25
N ARG A 145 -16.03 -0.23 4.86
CA ARG A 145 -15.97 1.23 4.96
C ARG A 145 -14.56 1.71 4.66
N ILE A 146 -14.44 2.75 3.84
CA ILE A 146 -13.17 3.41 3.55
C ILE A 146 -13.23 4.86 3.99
N ARG A 147 -12.26 5.28 4.79
CA ARG A 147 -12.09 6.67 5.25
C ARG A 147 -10.77 7.22 4.75
N LEU A 148 -10.80 8.41 4.17
CA LEU A 148 -9.61 9.14 3.77
C LEU A 148 -9.40 10.30 4.74
N TRP A 149 -8.19 10.41 5.30
CA TRP A 149 -7.86 11.42 6.30
C TRP A 149 -6.74 12.31 5.81
N GLY A 150 -6.82 13.60 6.15
CA GLY A 150 -5.78 14.54 5.80
C GLY A 150 -6.14 15.97 6.13
N TYR A 151 -5.67 16.91 5.32
CA TYR A 151 -5.77 18.34 5.58
C TYR A 151 -6.39 19.07 4.39
N VAL A 152 -7.06 20.18 4.69
CA VAL A 152 -7.55 21.11 3.69
C VAL A 152 -7.21 22.52 4.08
N TYR A 153 -6.68 23.24 3.10
CA TYR A 153 -6.15 24.58 3.25
C TYR A 153 -6.97 25.54 2.42
N LYS A 154 -7.17 26.75 2.95
CA LYS A 154 -7.56 27.87 2.09
C LYS A 154 -6.38 28.27 1.21
N THR A 155 -6.66 28.58 -0.05
CA THR A 155 -5.63 28.95 -1.04
C THR A 155 -4.77 30.13 -0.59
N SER A 156 -5.34 31.07 0.16
CA SER A 156 -4.65 32.22 0.76
C SER A 156 -3.70 31.86 1.91
N GLU A 157 -3.87 30.70 2.54
CA GLU A 157 -3.10 30.25 3.70
C GLU A 157 -1.93 29.33 3.32
N LEU A 158 -1.94 28.78 2.11
CA LEU A 158 -0.94 27.82 1.62
C LEU A 158 0.52 28.28 1.80
N PRO A 159 0.90 29.54 1.46
CA PRO A 159 2.29 29.95 1.66
C PRO A 159 2.73 29.92 3.14
N VAL A 160 1.82 30.27 4.05
CA VAL A 160 2.09 30.29 5.49
C VAL A 160 2.13 28.86 6.05
N ALA A 161 1.22 28.00 5.62
CA ALA A 161 1.16 26.60 6.04
C ALA A 161 2.42 25.80 5.66
N PHE A 162 3.17 26.24 4.64
CA PHE A 162 4.38 25.60 4.13
C PHE A 162 5.64 26.48 4.25
N ASN A 163 5.80 27.16 5.39
CA ASN A 163 7.03 27.89 5.78
C ASN A 163 7.59 28.81 4.67
N GLY A 164 6.74 29.67 4.10
CA GLY A 164 7.11 30.60 3.04
C GLY A 164 6.74 30.13 1.63
N GLY A 165 6.09 28.97 1.50
CA GLY A 165 5.36 28.59 0.30
C GLY A 165 6.24 28.20 -0.88
N MET A 166 7.37 27.52 -0.63
CA MET A 166 8.25 27.05 -1.69
C MET A 166 8.64 25.59 -1.46
N MET A 167 8.39 24.73 -2.44
CA MET A 167 8.87 23.36 -2.47
C MET A 167 10.37 23.34 -2.79
N GLN A 168 11.17 22.67 -1.95
CA GLN A 168 12.62 22.72 -2.02
C GLN A 168 13.20 21.64 -2.93
N PHE A 169 13.74 22.06 -4.08
CA PHE A 169 14.57 21.24 -4.95
C PHE A 169 16.01 21.80 -4.99
N PRO A 170 17.04 20.98 -5.31
CA PRO A 170 16.98 19.55 -5.64
C PRO A 170 16.78 18.65 -4.41
N ALA A 171 16.37 17.41 -4.64
CA ALA A 171 16.30 16.35 -3.63
C ALA A 171 17.06 15.10 -4.10
N TYR A 172 17.30 14.14 -3.20
CA TYR A 172 18.06 12.95 -3.54
C TYR A 172 17.47 11.69 -2.88
N LEU A 173 17.30 10.63 -3.68
CA LEU A 173 17.04 9.29 -3.17
C LEU A 173 18.38 8.64 -2.82
N SER A 174 18.50 8.05 -1.63
CA SER A 174 19.76 7.42 -1.20
C SER A 174 19.56 6.00 -0.69
N ASP A 175 20.30 5.07 -1.28
CA ASP A 175 20.53 3.73 -0.75
C ASP A 175 21.95 3.66 -0.18
N THR A 176 22.03 3.81 1.14
CA THR A 176 23.30 3.79 1.87
C THR A 176 23.91 2.38 1.95
N ALA A 177 23.10 1.32 1.83
CA ALA A 177 23.58 -0.06 1.87
C ALA A 177 24.35 -0.42 0.60
N ARG A 178 23.93 0.11 -0.55
CA ARG A 178 24.57 -0.09 -1.86
C ARG A 178 25.38 1.12 -2.36
N ARG A 179 25.44 2.20 -1.58
CA ARG A 179 26.13 3.46 -1.94
C ARG A 179 25.65 4.03 -3.27
N ARG A 180 24.33 4.00 -3.49
CA ARG A 180 23.66 4.54 -4.69
C ARG A 180 22.87 5.78 -4.32
N THR A 181 22.88 6.78 -5.21
CA THR A 181 22.12 8.02 -5.05
C THR A 181 21.56 8.46 -6.39
N VAL A 182 20.29 8.87 -6.42
CA VAL A 182 19.68 9.53 -7.58
C VAL A 182 19.41 10.98 -7.23
N ASN A 183 19.84 11.90 -8.10
CA ASN A 183 19.55 13.32 -7.95
C ASN A 183 18.25 13.66 -8.66
N ILE A 184 17.32 14.25 -7.92
CA ILE A 184 16.03 14.72 -8.42
C ILE A 184 16.08 16.25 -8.51
N SER A 185 16.30 16.74 -9.72
CA SER A 185 16.51 18.16 -9.99
C SER A 185 15.32 18.78 -10.72
N LYS A 186 14.73 19.81 -10.11
CA LYS A 186 13.70 20.68 -10.69
C LYS A 186 13.90 22.11 -10.23
N ALA A 187 13.26 23.06 -10.93
CA ALA A 187 13.04 24.38 -10.37
C ALA A 187 12.19 24.28 -9.09
N PRO A 188 12.47 25.07 -8.05
CA PRO A 188 11.57 25.22 -6.91
C PRO A 188 10.16 25.58 -7.36
N ILE A 189 9.16 24.95 -6.76
CA ILE A 189 7.75 25.16 -7.11
C ILE A 189 7.11 26.01 -6.02
N PRO A 190 6.52 27.17 -6.33
CA PRO A 190 5.75 27.91 -5.33
C PRO A 190 4.56 27.07 -4.88
N ILE A 191 4.16 27.19 -3.62
CA ILE A 191 3.04 26.46 -3.03
C ILE A 191 1.87 27.43 -2.90
N ASN A 192 0.95 27.35 -3.85
CA ASN A 192 -0.27 28.15 -3.90
C ASN A 192 -1.42 27.37 -4.56
N GLY A 193 -2.59 28.00 -4.68
CA GLY A 193 -3.78 27.36 -5.24
C GLY A 193 -3.62 26.87 -6.67
N ASP A 194 -2.82 27.54 -7.50
CA ASP A 194 -2.67 27.22 -8.92
C ASP A 194 -1.67 26.09 -9.16
N THR A 195 -0.68 25.97 -8.28
CA THR A 195 0.41 25.01 -8.39
C THR A 195 0.19 23.75 -7.57
N TRP A 196 -0.86 23.68 -6.76
CA TRP A 196 -1.11 22.60 -5.81
C TRP A 196 -1.00 21.20 -6.42
N LYS A 197 -1.63 20.97 -7.58
CA LYS A 197 -1.61 19.69 -8.29
C LYS A 197 -0.27 19.34 -8.95
N THR A 198 0.63 20.31 -9.06
CA THR A 198 1.97 20.13 -9.65
C THR A 198 3.04 19.74 -8.62
N LEU A 199 2.68 19.78 -7.32
CA LEU A 199 3.55 19.35 -6.22
C LEU A 199 3.64 17.81 -6.16
N PRO A 200 4.65 17.25 -5.46
CA PRO A 200 4.75 15.81 -5.24
C PRO A 200 3.45 15.19 -4.69
N GLY A 201 3.07 14.02 -5.19
CA GLY A 201 1.78 13.39 -4.91
C GLY A 201 0.55 14.02 -5.60
N GLY A 202 0.75 15.06 -6.42
CA GLY A 202 -0.30 15.64 -7.26
C GLY A 202 -0.37 15.04 -8.66
N VAL A 203 -1.52 15.15 -9.32
CA VAL A 203 -1.79 14.52 -10.62
C VAL A 203 -1.16 15.24 -11.82
N ASP A 204 -0.91 16.56 -11.70
CA ASP A 204 -0.42 17.42 -12.80
C ASP A 204 1.08 17.75 -12.64
N GLN A 205 1.84 16.83 -12.06
CA GLN A 205 3.27 17.02 -11.87
C GLN A 205 4.00 17.07 -13.22
N GLY A 206 4.84 18.10 -13.38
CA GLY A 206 5.92 18.04 -14.37
C GLY A 206 6.95 16.97 -14.02
N VAL A 207 7.85 16.65 -14.93
CA VAL A 207 8.91 15.64 -14.72
C VAL A 207 10.13 16.25 -14.04
N PRO A 208 10.81 15.56 -13.11
CA PRO A 208 10.48 14.26 -12.50
C PRO A 208 9.23 14.22 -11.58
N LYS A 209 8.28 13.31 -11.82
CA LYS A 209 7.11 13.11 -10.93
C LYS A 209 7.53 12.31 -9.69
N ILE A 210 7.07 12.71 -8.52
CA ILE A 210 7.40 12.06 -7.24
C ILE A 210 6.08 11.68 -6.58
N ASN A 211 5.88 10.39 -6.35
CA ASN A 211 4.63 9.86 -5.82
C ASN A 211 4.89 8.88 -4.67
N PRO A 212 3.95 8.79 -3.71
CA PRO A 212 3.99 7.72 -2.73
C PRO A 212 3.80 6.38 -3.42
N PHE A 213 4.47 5.35 -2.98
CA PHE A 213 4.32 4.01 -3.53
C PHE A 213 3.75 3.08 -2.47
N ALA A 214 2.63 2.43 -2.78
CA ALA A 214 2.07 1.35 -1.99
C ALA A 214 1.44 0.33 -2.93
N ARG A 215 1.94 -0.89 -2.92
CA ARG A 215 1.47 -1.94 -3.83
C ARG A 215 1.54 -3.29 -3.16
N TYR A 216 0.55 -4.13 -3.40
CA TYR A 216 0.54 -5.52 -2.95
C TYR A 216 0.50 -6.46 -4.16
N ALA A 217 0.78 -7.74 -3.92
CA ALA A 217 0.66 -8.77 -4.93
C ALA A 217 0.27 -10.10 -4.31
N TYR A 218 -0.72 -10.75 -4.92
CA TYR A 218 -1.09 -12.14 -4.63
C TYR A 218 -0.30 -13.07 -5.55
N ASN A 219 0.20 -14.18 -5.03
CA ASN A 219 0.85 -15.16 -5.91
C ASN A 219 -0.23 -15.93 -6.70
N ALA A 220 -0.30 -15.65 -8.00
CA ALA A 220 -1.29 -16.28 -8.88
C ALA A 220 -1.00 -17.77 -9.14
N LEU A 221 0.25 -18.21 -8.96
CA LEU A 221 0.69 -19.59 -9.13
C LEU A 221 1.29 -20.13 -7.84
N ALA A 222 1.19 -21.44 -7.66
CA ALA A 222 1.91 -22.13 -6.60
C ALA A 222 3.42 -22.09 -6.88
N THR A 223 4.24 -22.12 -5.84
CA THR A 223 5.69 -22.32 -6.01
C THR A 223 5.98 -23.77 -6.42
N ASP A 224 7.23 -24.07 -6.77
CA ASP A 224 7.62 -25.40 -7.24
C ASP A 224 7.95 -26.39 -6.10
N GLY A 225 8.08 -25.91 -4.86
CA GLY A 225 8.50 -26.74 -3.72
C GLY A 225 9.99 -27.09 -3.77
N LEU A 226 10.79 -26.39 -4.60
CA LEU A 226 12.21 -26.65 -4.83
C LEU A 226 13.10 -25.51 -4.30
N GLN A 227 12.55 -24.59 -3.51
CA GLN A 227 13.23 -23.40 -3.00
C GLN A 227 13.70 -22.43 -4.09
N GLY A 228 13.07 -22.48 -5.28
CA GLY A 228 13.28 -21.52 -6.34
C GLY A 228 12.77 -20.12 -5.97
N ASP A 229 13.31 -19.10 -6.65
CA ASP A 229 12.78 -17.74 -6.54
C ASP A 229 11.43 -17.66 -7.25
N TYR A 230 10.34 -17.48 -6.50
CA TYR A 230 9.05 -17.10 -7.09
C TYR A 230 9.03 -15.58 -7.30
N GLN A 231 8.54 -15.15 -8.46
CA GLN A 231 8.48 -13.75 -8.86
C GLN A 231 7.03 -13.29 -9.04
N PHE A 232 6.69 -12.14 -8.47
CA PHE A 232 5.39 -11.49 -8.66
C PHE A 232 5.41 -10.69 -9.96
N ARG A 233 5.48 -11.42 -11.09
CA ARG A 233 5.65 -10.84 -12.43
C ARG A 233 4.43 -11.06 -13.29
N PHE A 234 3.82 -9.97 -13.76
CA PHE A 234 2.59 -10.02 -14.55
C PHE A 234 2.78 -10.75 -15.89
N THR A 235 3.87 -10.47 -16.62
CA THR A 235 4.16 -11.10 -17.92
C THR A 235 4.43 -12.61 -17.84
N GLN A 236 4.63 -13.17 -16.64
CA GLN A 236 4.82 -14.60 -16.41
C GLN A 236 3.61 -15.23 -15.70
N ALA A 237 2.48 -14.51 -15.63
CA ALA A 237 1.29 -14.92 -14.87
C ALA A 237 1.59 -15.21 -13.38
N GLY A 238 2.63 -14.60 -12.80
CA GLY A 238 2.92 -14.69 -11.37
C GLY A 238 1.96 -13.85 -10.50
N VAL A 239 1.22 -12.94 -11.14
CA VAL A 239 0.14 -12.10 -10.57
C VAL A 239 -0.96 -11.94 -11.61
N ILE A 240 -2.17 -11.57 -11.18
CA ILE A 240 -3.35 -11.47 -12.06
C ILE A 240 -3.61 -10.06 -12.60
N ASP A 241 -3.15 -9.02 -11.90
CA ASP A 241 -3.31 -7.61 -12.28
C ASP A 241 -1.92 -6.99 -12.49
N GLU A 242 -1.79 -6.10 -13.47
CA GLU A 242 -0.55 -5.36 -13.73
C GLU A 242 -0.16 -4.46 -12.54
N ASN A 243 -1.14 -3.96 -11.79
CA ASN A 243 -0.92 -3.21 -10.56
C ASN A 243 -0.49 -4.09 -9.39
N GLU A 244 -0.40 -5.41 -9.57
CA GLU A 244 0.24 -6.34 -8.64
C GLU A 244 1.66 -6.70 -9.09
N ASN A 245 2.14 -6.18 -10.22
CA ASN A 245 3.49 -6.44 -10.69
C ASN A 245 4.51 -5.81 -9.73
N LEU A 246 5.33 -6.65 -9.09
CA LEU A 246 6.46 -6.26 -8.23
C LEU A 246 7.79 -6.64 -8.86
N TYR A 247 7.81 -6.69 -10.20
CA TYR A 247 8.98 -6.90 -11.02
C TYR A 247 9.27 -5.63 -11.84
N PHE A 248 10.37 -4.97 -11.53
CA PHE A 248 10.69 -3.64 -12.03
C PHE A 248 11.89 -3.70 -12.97
N GLU A 249 11.66 -3.40 -14.25
CA GLU A 249 12.70 -3.26 -15.28
C GLU A 249 12.93 -1.77 -15.54
N PHE A 250 13.58 -1.08 -14.60
CA PHE A 250 13.80 0.36 -14.72
C PHE A 250 15.05 0.69 -15.51
N ASP A 251 14.91 1.69 -16.37
CA ASP A 251 16.03 2.37 -17.01
C ASP A 251 16.49 3.57 -16.15
N ASP A 252 17.26 4.48 -16.75
CA ASP A 252 17.72 5.69 -16.10
C ASP A 252 16.60 6.72 -15.83
N LYS A 253 15.39 6.48 -16.33
CA LYS A 253 14.22 7.38 -16.20
C LYS A 253 13.25 6.97 -15.12
N ASP A 254 13.50 5.89 -14.40
CA ASP A 254 12.57 5.38 -13.41
C ASP A 254 13.30 4.95 -12.14
N ALA A 255 12.83 5.42 -10.99
CA ALA A 255 13.42 5.05 -9.70
C ALA A 255 12.35 4.67 -8.68
N LEU A 256 12.63 3.68 -7.84
CA LEU A 256 11.81 3.30 -6.69
C LEU A 256 12.69 3.19 -5.46
N LEU A 257 12.42 4.01 -4.45
CA LEU A 257 13.01 3.86 -3.14
C LEU A 257 12.06 3.01 -2.28
N VAL A 258 12.40 1.75 -2.07
CA VAL A 258 11.63 0.82 -1.24
C VAL A 258 11.95 1.07 0.23
N GLU A 259 10.94 1.41 1.02
CA GLU A 259 11.06 1.72 2.45
C GLU A 259 10.42 0.66 3.35
N GLY A 260 9.41 -0.05 2.85
CA GLY A 260 8.72 -1.11 3.59
C GLY A 260 8.49 -2.34 2.73
N LEU A 261 8.53 -3.49 3.38
CA LEU A 261 8.23 -4.80 2.80
C LEU A 261 7.45 -5.60 3.83
N GLY A 262 6.32 -6.15 3.42
CA GLY A 262 5.53 -7.06 4.24
C GLY A 262 5.17 -8.34 3.49
N VAL A 263 4.96 -9.41 4.23
CA VAL A 263 4.34 -10.65 3.75
C VAL A 263 3.27 -11.09 4.73
N SER A 264 2.10 -11.43 4.20
CA SER A 264 0.96 -11.99 4.93
C SER A 264 0.58 -13.29 4.23
N PRO A 265 0.22 -14.34 4.98
CA PRO A 265 -0.49 -15.45 4.38
C PRO A 265 -1.89 -14.97 3.99
N SER A 266 -2.44 -15.53 2.91
CA SER A 266 -3.85 -15.37 2.58
C SER A 266 -4.59 -16.54 3.23
N PHE A 267 -5.57 -16.26 4.09
CA PHE A 267 -6.36 -17.30 4.76
C PHE A 267 -7.82 -17.26 4.29
N ASP A 268 -8.39 -18.42 3.98
CA ASP A 268 -9.78 -18.58 3.50
C ASP A 268 -10.64 -19.44 4.46
N THR A 269 -10.17 -19.73 5.69
CA THR A 269 -10.88 -20.69 6.57
C THR A 269 -11.08 -20.25 8.01
N LEU A 270 -12.20 -20.75 8.58
CA LEU A 270 -12.78 -20.65 9.93
C LEU A 270 -11.84 -20.87 11.13
N MET A 271 -10.55 -21.07 10.89
CA MET A 271 -9.52 -21.01 11.91
C MET A 271 -8.23 -20.63 11.20
N PRO A 272 -7.51 -19.58 11.64
CA PRO A 272 -6.13 -19.45 11.22
C PRO A 272 -5.42 -20.76 11.57
N PRO A 273 -4.63 -21.37 10.66
CA PRO A 273 -3.60 -22.26 11.17
C PRO A 273 -2.81 -21.42 12.19
N ALA A 274 -2.47 -22.01 13.34
CA ALA A 274 -1.98 -21.32 14.54
C ALA A 274 -1.13 -20.06 14.24
N PRO A 275 -1.22 -18.97 15.04
CA PRO A 275 -0.54 -17.70 14.77
C PRO A 275 0.88 -17.92 14.22
N GLY A 276 1.12 -17.46 12.99
CA GLY A 276 2.41 -17.64 12.32
C GLY A 276 2.51 -18.82 11.35
N VAL A 277 1.51 -19.68 11.14
CA VAL A 277 1.65 -20.75 10.13
C VAL A 277 1.55 -20.18 8.72
N PHE A 278 2.71 -19.85 8.12
CA PHE A 278 2.90 -19.77 6.68
C PHE A 278 3.16 -21.20 6.20
N PRO A 279 2.18 -21.94 5.67
CA PRO A 279 2.45 -23.28 5.20
C PRO A 279 3.43 -23.15 4.03
N ASN A 280 4.66 -23.56 4.30
CA ASN A 280 5.72 -23.76 3.33
C ASN A 280 6.51 -22.54 2.87
N LEU A 281 6.24 -21.33 3.38
CA LEU A 281 7.12 -20.19 3.14
C LEU A 281 8.40 -20.33 3.98
N ALA A 282 9.55 -20.00 3.39
CA ALA A 282 10.82 -19.96 4.11
C ALA A 282 11.40 -18.54 4.18
N LYS A 283 11.36 -17.82 3.06
CA LYS A 283 12.07 -16.56 2.91
C LYS A 283 11.33 -15.58 2.02
N THR A 284 11.47 -14.30 2.33
CA THR A 284 10.97 -13.18 1.52
C THR A 284 11.99 -12.05 1.50
N GLY A 285 12.15 -11.38 0.37
CA GLY A 285 13.12 -10.30 0.23
C GLY A 285 13.08 -9.63 -1.13
N LEU A 286 14.09 -8.80 -1.39
CA LEU A 286 14.27 -8.12 -2.66
C LEU A 286 15.46 -8.73 -3.40
N ARG A 287 15.36 -8.82 -4.73
CA ARG A 287 16.50 -9.10 -5.60
C ARG A 287 16.71 -7.90 -6.50
N ILE A 288 17.85 -7.22 -6.37
CA ILE A 288 18.16 -5.97 -7.07
C ILE A 288 19.55 -6.08 -7.68
N ALA A 289 19.67 -5.78 -8.99
CA ALA A 289 20.89 -6.02 -9.78
C ALA A 289 21.49 -7.43 -9.58
N GLY A 290 20.62 -8.43 -9.42
CA GLY A 290 21.01 -9.82 -9.21
C GLY A 290 21.37 -10.21 -7.76
N ASP A 291 21.55 -9.24 -6.87
CA ASP A 291 21.87 -9.44 -5.45
C ASP A 291 20.60 -9.53 -4.58
N TYR A 292 20.66 -10.34 -3.51
CA TYR A 292 19.57 -10.46 -2.54
C TYR A 292 19.70 -9.45 -1.40
N HIS A 293 18.56 -8.92 -0.95
CA HIS A 293 18.46 -7.96 0.14
C HIS A 293 17.41 -8.41 1.18
N PRO A 294 17.83 -8.57 2.46
CA PRO A 294 19.19 -8.41 2.98
C PRO A 294 20.15 -9.48 2.45
N LYS A 295 21.44 -9.14 2.42
CA LYS A 295 22.52 -10.07 2.08
C LYS A 295 22.71 -11.08 3.22
N GLY A 296 22.80 -12.36 2.87
CA GLY A 296 23.17 -13.44 3.78
C GLY A 296 24.57 -13.99 3.48
N PRO A 297 25.07 -14.92 4.31
CA PRO A 297 26.38 -15.56 4.10
C PRO A 297 26.44 -16.41 2.83
N THR A 298 25.28 -16.85 2.32
CA THR A 298 25.13 -17.54 1.03
C THR A 298 23.84 -17.07 0.36
N THR A 299 23.71 -17.26 -0.95
CA THR A 299 22.46 -16.94 -1.68
C THR A 299 21.24 -17.65 -1.11
N ARG A 300 21.41 -18.89 -0.59
CA ARG A 300 20.35 -19.67 0.07
C ARG A 300 19.93 -19.07 1.42
N LEU A 301 20.86 -18.41 2.11
CA LEU A 301 20.63 -17.82 3.43
C LEU A 301 20.36 -16.31 3.40
N SER A 302 20.52 -15.65 2.25
CA SER A 302 20.05 -14.29 2.00
C SER A 302 18.52 -14.19 2.13
N MET A 303 17.99 -12.95 2.16
CA MET A 303 16.57 -12.63 2.41
C MET A 303 16.14 -12.83 3.87
N PHE A 304 15.02 -12.19 4.24
CA PHE A 304 14.45 -12.34 5.57
C PHE A 304 13.89 -13.75 5.75
N PRO A 305 14.12 -14.41 6.90
CA PRO A 305 13.35 -15.59 7.26
C PRO A 305 11.88 -15.17 7.46
N THR A 306 10.98 -15.90 6.81
CA THR A 306 9.53 -15.68 6.86
C THR A 306 8.80 -17.02 7.02
N ASP A 307 9.42 -17.93 7.76
CA ASP A 307 8.85 -19.21 8.11
C ASP A 307 7.85 -19.09 9.26
N ALA A 308 7.29 -20.23 9.67
CA ALA A 308 6.22 -20.25 10.64
C ALA A 308 6.62 -19.82 12.06
N LEU A 309 7.92 -19.84 12.38
CA LEU A 309 8.46 -19.50 13.69
C LEU A 309 9.02 -18.09 13.72
N ILE A 310 9.56 -17.62 12.59
CA ILE A 310 10.24 -16.34 12.46
C ILE A 310 9.73 -15.64 11.21
N ASN A 311 8.91 -14.61 11.41
CA ASN A 311 8.55 -13.68 10.35
C ASN A 311 8.60 -12.23 10.85
N GLN A 312 9.69 -11.54 10.53
CA GLN A 312 9.86 -10.11 10.83
C GLN A 312 9.15 -9.19 9.82
N LEU A 313 8.69 -9.76 8.70
CA LEU A 313 7.96 -9.06 7.65
C LEU A 313 6.44 -9.25 7.78
N ASN A 314 5.95 -9.86 8.86
CA ASN A 314 4.52 -10.06 9.04
C ASN A 314 3.76 -8.72 9.08
N TYR A 315 2.67 -8.63 8.31
CA TYR A 315 1.72 -7.52 8.34
C TYR A 315 0.29 -8.05 8.19
N GLY A 316 -0.69 -7.17 8.36
CA GLY A 316 -2.09 -7.54 8.20
C GLY A 316 -2.66 -8.07 9.50
N TRP A 317 -3.66 -8.94 9.40
CA TRP A 317 -4.42 -9.41 10.56
C TRP A 317 -3.57 -10.24 11.52
N LEU A 318 -3.65 -9.90 12.81
CA LEU A 318 -3.04 -10.65 13.89
C LEU A 318 -4.11 -11.50 14.58
N PRO A 319 -4.06 -12.83 14.46
CA PRO A 319 -4.98 -13.71 15.17
C PRO A 319 -4.65 -13.73 16.66
N VAL A 320 -5.23 -12.80 17.43
CA VAL A 320 -5.12 -12.81 18.89
C VAL A 320 -6.19 -13.75 19.45
N VAL A 321 -5.79 -14.97 19.77
CA VAL A 321 -6.65 -15.91 20.52
C VAL A 321 -6.64 -15.49 21.99
N LEU A 322 -7.58 -14.63 22.39
CA LEU A 322 -7.85 -14.42 23.81
C LEU A 322 -8.52 -15.70 24.34
N ASN A 323 -7.80 -16.41 25.20
CA ASN A 323 -8.29 -17.59 25.91
C ASN A 323 -9.34 -17.17 26.95
N VAL A 324 -10.54 -16.83 26.48
CA VAL A 324 -11.68 -16.51 27.35
C VAL A 324 -12.87 -17.35 26.92
N ALA A 325 -13.43 -18.05 27.90
CA ALA A 325 -14.60 -18.91 27.80
C ALA A 325 -15.92 -18.15 27.51
N ALA A 326 -15.84 -17.02 26.79
CA ALA A 326 -16.96 -16.21 26.37
C ALA A 326 -16.81 -15.87 24.88
N PRO A 327 -17.88 -15.88 24.08
CA PRO A 327 -17.85 -15.51 22.67
C PRO A 327 -17.72 -13.99 22.55
N ILE A 328 -16.55 -13.45 22.87
CA ILE A 328 -16.19 -12.10 22.47
C ILE A 328 -15.80 -12.24 21.00
N ALA A 329 -16.54 -11.57 20.10
CA ALA A 329 -16.13 -11.48 18.70
C ALA A 329 -14.64 -11.09 18.65
N PRO A 330 -13.80 -11.78 17.87
CA PRO A 330 -12.38 -11.49 17.84
C PRO A 330 -12.19 -10.01 17.52
N LEU A 331 -11.52 -9.28 18.41
CA LEU A 331 -11.04 -7.94 18.10
C LEU A 331 -10.04 -8.09 16.97
N ASP A 332 -10.38 -7.60 15.78
CA ASP A 332 -9.43 -7.55 14.68
C ASP A 332 -8.31 -6.59 15.08
N ILE A 333 -7.13 -7.15 15.36
CA ILE A 333 -5.90 -6.41 15.61
C ILE A 333 -5.01 -6.63 14.39
N TYR A 334 -4.29 -5.59 13.99
CA TYR A 334 -3.44 -5.62 12.80
C TYR A 334 -2.01 -5.23 13.11
N VAL A 335 -1.08 -5.83 12.40
CA VAL A 335 0.33 -5.42 12.37
C VAL A 335 0.56 -4.57 11.14
N ALA A 336 1.17 -3.41 11.34
CA ALA A 336 1.53 -2.50 10.26
C ALA A 336 2.57 -3.10 9.31
N ILE A 337 2.61 -2.61 8.08
CA ILE A 337 3.64 -2.97 7.10
C ILE A 337 5.03 -2.63 7.70
N PRO A 338 5.92 -3.63 7.85
CA PRO A 338 7.23 -3.39 8.45
C PRO A 338 8.08 -2.44 7.59
N LYS A 339 8.66 -1.44 8.27
CA LYS A 339 9.70 -0.61 7.66
C LYS A 339 11.00 -1.38 7.64
N LEU A 340 11.69 -1.33 6.51
CA LEU A 340 13.03 -1.87 6.38
C LEU A 340 13.98 -1.05 7.26
N ASN A 341 15.03 -1.70 7.77
CA ASN A 341 16.06 -1.05 8.56
C ASN A 341 16.81 0.04 7.77
N ARG A 342 16.84 -0.08 6.44
CA ARG A 342 17.37 0.87 5.48
C ARG A 342 16.55 0.77 4.20
N PRO A 343 16.34 1.88 3.47
CA PRO A 343 15.65 1.83 2.19
C PRO A 343 16.55 1.23 1.10
N TYR A 344 15.95 0.64 0.08
CA TYR A 344 16.65 0.12 -1.10
C TYR A 344 16.16 0.79 -2.39
N LEU A 345 17.08 1.32 -3.18
CA LEU A 345 16.80 2.08 -4.41
C LEU A 345 16.90 1.21 -5.69
N ILE A 346 15.80 0.94 -6.38
CA ILE A 346 15.86 0.33 -7.73
C ILE A 346 15.89 1.48 -8.74
N TRP A 347 16.99 1.61 -9.50
CA TRP A 347 17.17 2.63 -10.54
C TRP A 347 18.26 2.20 -11.52
N ASP A 348 18.02 2.33 -12.84
CA ASP A 348 18.94 1.89 -13.90
C ASP A 348 19.38 0.42 -13.72
N GLU A 349 18.44 -0.42 -13.27
CA GLU A 349 18.65 -1.82 -12.95
C GLU A 349 17.32 -2.56 -12.80
N ILE A 350 17.40 -3.89 -12.86
CA ILE A 350 16.26 -4.75 -12.53
C ILE A 350 16.18 -4.96 -11.02
N GLY A 351 14.99 -4.78 -10.45
CA GLY A 351 14.70 -5.08 -9.07
C GLY A 351 13.32 -5.74 -8.92
N TYR A 352 13.19 -6.70 -8.00
CA TYR A 352 11.89 -7.36 -7.77
C TYR A 352 11.76 -7.95 -6.37
N VAL A 353 10.50 -8.13 -5.93
CA VAL A 353 10.18 -8.92 -4.73
C VAL A 353 10.21 -10.40 -5.08
N THR A 354 10.75 -11.21 -4.19
CA THR A 354 10.74 -12.67 -4.34
C THR A 354 10.48 -13.37 -3.03
N ILE A 355 9.84 -14.54 -3.13
CA ILE A 355 9.65 -15.49 -2.04
C ILE A 355 10.30 -16.82 -2.40
N ARG A 356 10.60 -17.61 -1.38
CA ARG A 356 11.00 -19.01 -1.50
C ARG A 356 10.21 -19.88 -0.57
N ASP A 357 9.86 -21.06 -1.06
CA ASP A 357 9.34 -22.12 -0.21
C ASP A 357 10.43 -22.83 0.61
N ASN A 358 10.00 -23.70 1.50
CA ASN A 358 10.84 -24.46 2.41
C ASN A 358 11.46 -25.72 1.79
N GLY A 359 11.19 -26.03 0.51
CA GLY A 359 11.71 -27.20 -0.18
C GLY A 359 11.06 -28.53 0.22
N VAL A 360 9.99 -28.47 1.02
CA VAL A 360 9.21 -29.65 1.45
C VAL A 360 7.89 -29.70 0.69
N LEU A 361 7.22 -28.55 0.56
CA LEU A 361 5.98 -28.38 -0.16
C LEU A 361 5.95 -27.01 -0.83
N ALA A 362 5.13 -26.87 -1.86
CA ALA A 362 4.87 -25.59 -2.49
C ALA A 362 4.09 -24.64 -1.57
N VAL A 363 4.34 -23.34 -1.69
CA VAL A 363 3.37 -22.32 -1.26
C VAL A 363 2.22 -22.34 -2.26
N PRO A 364 0.96 -22.53 -1.83
CA PRO A 364 -0.19 -22.60 -2.74
C PRO A 364 -0.45 -21.26 -3.42
N ALA A 365 -1.21 -21.26 -4.52
CA ALA A 365 -1.68 -20.03 -5.17
C ALA A 365 -2.77 -19.31 -4.35
N ASP A 366 -3.04 -18.05 -4.67
CA ASP A 366 -4.25 -17.33 -4.26
C ASP A 366 -5.51 -18.20 -4.48
N PRO A 367 -6.47 -18.24 -3.53
CA PRO A 367 -6.58 -17.42 -2.31
C PRO A 367 -5.89 -17.97 -1.07
N LEU A 368 -5.24 -19.14 -1.13
CA LEU A 368 -4.60 -19.78 0.04
C LEU A 368 -3.10 -19.47 0.17
N GLY A 369 -2.56 -18.70 -0.77
CA GLY A 369 -1.15 -18.41 -0.89
C GLY A 369 -0.63 -17.33 0.04
N VAL A 370 0.18 -16.44 -0.51
CA VAL A 370 0.77 -15.32 0.20
C VAL A 370 0.51 -14.02 -0.56
N THR A 371 0.38 -12.97 0.23
CA THR A 371 0.32 -11.60 -0.25
C THR A 371 1.55 -10.86 0.23
N VAL A 372 2.33 -10.33 -0.70
CA VAL A 372 3.44 -9.43 -0.38
C VAL A 372 3.02 -7.99 -0.60
N VAL A 373 3.64 -7.07 0.12
CA VAL A 373 3.37 -5.64 0.00
C VAL A 373 4.67 -4.85 0.01
N LEU A 374 4.74 -3.82 -0.82
CA LEU A 374 5.81 -2.83 -0.87
C LEU A 374 5.27 -1.44 -0.58
N THR A 375 6.04 -0.66 0.17
CA THR A 375 5.84 0.78 0.34
C THR A 375 7.11 1.56 0.10
N GLY A 376 6.99 2.81 -0.33
CA GLY A 376 8.14 3.66 -0.63
C GLY A 376 7.82 4.91 -1.43
N ILE A 377 8.78 5.38 -2.23
CA ILE A 377 8.65 6.56 -3.09
C ILE A 377 8.99 6.17 -4.53
N ARG A 378 8.05 6.43 -5.45
CA ARG A 378 8.23 6.27 -6.89
C ARG A 378 8.61 7.60 -7.52
N VAL A 379 9.66 7.59 -8.35
CA VAL A 379 10.05 8.75 -9.15
C VAL A 379 10.10 8.40 -10.63
N GLU A 380 9.41 9.18 -11.44
CA GLU A 380 9.39 9.06 -12.90
C GLU A 380 10.07 10.28 -13.51
N MET A 381 11.08 10.05 -14.33
CA MET A 381 11.91 11.07 -14.98
C MET A 381 11.68 11.10 -16.51
N ARG A 382 10.63 10.42 -17.00
CA ARG A 382 10.23 10.39 -18.41
C ARG A 382 9.13 11.42 -18.70
N SER A 383 9.33 12.20 -19.77
CA SER A 383 8.39 13.19 -20.32
C SER A 383 7.20 12.57 -21.03
#